data_AF-A0A7U9PXD0-F1
#
_entry.id   AF-A0A7U9PXD0-F1
#
_cell.length_a   1.000
_cell.length_b   1.000
_cell.length_c   1.000
_cell.angle_alpha   90.00
_cell.angle_beta   90.00
_cell.angle_gamma   90.00
#
_symmetry.space_group_name_H-M   'P 1'
#
loop_
_entity.id
_entity.type
_entity.pdbx_description
1 polymer ?
#
loop_
_entity_poly.entity_id
_entity_poly.type
_entity_poly.pdbx_seq_one_letter_code
_entity_poly.pdbx_strand_id
1 'polypeptide(L)'
;MNRRTTLAAVLALTAGFALAGCGGDSAPELKVSGAYLPQPVDQSMAGAFMVIENTGGTADKLTSVTSDLSDDVTIHTTKNNKMEQVKSLDIPANGKLELARGGNHLMFMGLKRKPAEGQKVSVELHFATAKAIKVEVPVRAATYVPKGSGSEGGGSHGGDSHGSGSKHDGMKHEGSMDDHAQHHSEK
;
A
#
# COMPACT_ATOMS: atom_id res chain seq x y z
N MET A 1 -44.55 69.72 -55.25
CA MET A 1 -45.27 69.16 -54.09
C MET A 1 -44.80 67.73 -53.92
N ASN A 2 -44.38 67.17 -52.79
CA ASN A 2 -44.03 67.63 -51.46
C ASN A 2 -43.21 66.49 -50.79
N ARG A 3 -42.09 66.85 -50.17
CA ARG A 3 -41.58 66.37 -48.86
C ARG A 3 -41.05 64.92 -48.71
N ARG A 4 -39.72 64.85 -48.78
CA ARG A 4 -38.73 64.20 -47.89
C ARG A 4 -39.28 63.30 -46.76
N THR A 5 -38.71 62.10 -46.63
CA THR A 5 -38.45 61.49 -45.31
C THR A 5 -37.25 60.55 -45.35
N THR A 6 -36.38 60.79 -44.38
CA THR A 6 -35.07 60.21 -44.02
C THR A 6 -35.17 58.86 -43.32
N LEU A 7 -34.13 58.01 -43.44
CA LEU A 7 -33.23 57.62 -42.34
C LEU A 7 -32.41 56.37 -42.73
N ALA A 8 -31.12 56.58 -42.94
CA ALA A 8 -30.09 55.55 -42.92
C ALA A 8 -29.61 55.38 -41.47
N ALA A 9 -29.57 54.15 -40.99
CA ALA A 9 -28.76 53.75 -39.84
C ALA A 9 -28.52 52.24 -39.93
N VAL A 10 -27.47 51.86 -40.66
CA VAL A 10 -26.91 50.50 -40.65
C VAL A 10 -26.07 50.40 -39.38
N LEU A 11 -26.57 49.72 -38.35
CA LEU A 11 -25.78 49.32 -37.20
C LEU A 11 -25.48 47.83 -37.33
N ALA A 12 -24.27 47.52 -37.78
CA ALA A 12 -23.76 46.16 -37.87
C ALA A 12 -23.56 45.60 -36.46
N LEU A 13 -24.38 44.61 -36.08
CA LEU A 13 -24.12 43.80 -34.89
C LEU A 13 -22.95 42.85 -35.19
N THR A 14 -21.77 43.20 -34.71
CA THR A 14 -20.62 42.31 -34.63
C THR A 14 -20.91 41.23 -33.57
N ALA A 15 -21.25 40.02 -34.01
CA ALA A 15 -21.32 38.85 -33.16
C ALA A 15 -19.90 38.44 -32.73
N GLY A 16 -19.47 38.93 -31.56
CA GLY A 16 -18.27 38.46 -30.89
C GLY A 16 -18.51 37.04 -30.36
N PHE A 17 -18.11 36.05 -31.16
CA PHE A 17 -18.05 34.66 -30.73
C PHE A 17 -16.87 34.51 -29.75
N ALA A 18 -17.12 34.78 -28.47
CA ALA A 18 -16.20 34.42 -27.42
C ALA A 18 -16.20 32.90 -27.30
N LEU A 19 -15.25 32.24 -27.98
CA LEU A 19 -14.82 30.91 -27.58
C LEU A 19 -14.16 31.06 -26.21
N ALA A 20 -14.97 31.01 -25.15
CA ALA A 20 -14.51 30.65 -23.84
C ALA A 20 -13.95 29.23 -23.97
N GLY A 21 -12.64 29.14 -24.16
CA GLY A 21 -11.92 27.89 -24.10
C GLY A 21 -12.23 27.25 -22.76
N CYS A 22 -13.02 26.18 -22.80
CA CYS A 22 -13.22 25.28 -21.67
C CYS A 22 -11.90 24.52 -21.48
N GLY A 23 -10.87 25.22 -21.02
CA GLY A 23 -9.71 24.60 -20.41
C GLY A 23 -10.23 24.03 -19.10
N GLY A 24 -10.70 22.79 -19.14
CA GLY A 24 -11.13 22.09 -17.95
C GLY A 24 -9.97 22.09 -16.98
N ASP A 25 -10.06 22.92 -15.95
CA ASP A 25 -9.43 22.70 -14.64
C ASP A 25 -9.89 21.31 -14.19
N SER A 26 -9.19 20.31 -14.72
CA SER A 26 -9.57 18.92 -14.57
C SER A 26 -9.05 18.57 -13.18
N ALA A 27 -9.92 18.70 -12.19
CA ALA A 27 -9.63 18.30 -10.83
C ALA A 27 -9.06 16.86 -10.82
N PRO A 28 -8.18 16.52 -9.87
CA PRO A 28 -7.67 15.15 -9.78
C PRO A 28 -8.80 14.13 -9.71
N GLU A 29 -8.67 13.04 -10.45
CA GLU A 29 -9.66 11.96 -10.47
C GLU A 29 -9.12 10.77 -9.72
N LEU A 30 -9.42 10.70 -8.43
CA LEU A 30 -8.81 9.72 -7.52
C LEU A 30 -9.70 8.49 -7.32
N LYS A 31 -9.08 7.31 -7.38
CA LYS A 31 -9.71 6.01 -7.08
C LYS A 31 -8.84 5.20 -6.15
N VAL A 32 -9.45 4.54 -5.18
CA VAL A 32 -8.75 3.68 -4.21
C VAL A 32 -9.01 2.22 -4.51
N SER A 33 -7.96 1.41 -4.51
CA SER A 33 -8.05 -0.03 -4.72
C SER A 33 -7.07 -0.81 -3.84
N GLY A 34 -7.27 -2.12 -3.75
CA GLY A 34 -6.32 -3.01 -3.06
C GLY A 34 -6.16 -2.74 -1.57
N ALA A 35 -7.13 -2.08 -0.93
CA ALA A 35 -7.03 -1.73 0.49
C ALA A 35 -7.02 -2.96 1.39
N TYR A 36 -6.12 -2.98 2.38
CA TYR A 36 -6.11 -3.97 3.45
C TYR A 36 -5.37 -3.47 4.69
N LEU A 37 -5.76 -4.04 5.83
CA LEU A 37 -5.10 -3.86 7.12
C LEU A 37 -4.73 -5.25 7.66
N PRO A 38 -3.45 -5.61 7.77
CA PRO A 38 -3.07 -6.85 8.45
C PRO A 38 -3.49 -6.77 9.91
N GLN A 39 -4.13 -7.83 10.41
CA GLN A 39 -4.58 -7.91 11.79
C GLN A 39 -3.40 -7.58 12.74
N PRO A 40 -3.52 -6.54 13.58
CA PRO A 40 -2.46 -6.14 14.47
C PRO A 40 -2.29 -7.17 15.59
N VAL A 41 -1.08 -7.22 16.16
CA VAL A 41 -0.76 -8.14 17.26
C VAL A 41 -1.49 -7.74 18.55
N ASP A 42 -1.65 -6.44 18.78
CA ASP A 42 -2.31 -5.85 19.95
C ASP A 42 -3.07 -4.56 19.56
N GLN A 43 -3.39 -3.71 20.54
CA GLN A 43 -4.10 -2.44 20.35
C GLN A 43 -3.15 -1.23 20.30
N SER A 44 -1.84 -1.42 20.36
CA SER A 44 -0.90 -0.31 20.34
C SER A 44 -0.87 0.36 18.96
N MET A 45 -0.86 -0.44 17.90
CA MET A 45 -0.44 0.00 16.57
C MET A 45 -1.07 -0.84 15.46
N ALA A 46 -1.43 -0.23 14.34
CA ALA A 46 -1.79 -0.95 13.11
C ALA A 46 -1.27 -0.23 11.86
N GLY A 47 -1.00 -0.99 10.79
CA GLY A 47 -0.64 -0.45 9.48
C GLY A 47 -1.72 -0.74 8.45
N ALA A 48 -2.03 0.22 7.57
CA ALA A 48 -2.92 0.00 6.43
C ALA A 48 -2.24 0.35 5.10
N PHE A 49 -2.66 -0.38 4.08
CA PHE A 49 -2.08 -0.40 2.75
C PHE A 49 -3.19 -0.29 1.71
N MET A 50 -2.93 0.37 0.58
CA MET A 50 -3.86 0.58 -0.53
C MET A 50 -3.13 1.23 -1.71
N VAL A 51 -3.77 1.28 -2.87
CA VAL A 51 -3.30 2.05 -4.02
C VAL A 51 -4.29 3.17 -4.30
N ILE A 52 -3.78 4.39 -4.45
CA ILE A 52 -4.56 5.56 -4.87
C ILE A 52 -4.13 5.90 -6.29
N GLU A 53 -5.00 5.65 -7.25
CA GLU A 53 -4.81 5.94 -8.67
C GLU A 53 -5.42 7.30 -9.01
N ASN A 54 -4.70 8.09 -9.80
CA ASN A 54 -5.15 9.37 -10.32
C ASN A 54 -5.24 9.29 -11.85
N THR A 55 -6.46 9.20 -12.37
CA THR A 55 -6.72 9.22 -13.82
C THR A 55 -6.85 10.62 -14.39
N GLY A 56 -6.77 11.65 -13.54
CA GLY A 56 -6.89 13.05 -13.91
C GLY A 56 -5.57 13.64 -14.40
N GLY A 57 -5.68 14.73 -15.15
CA GLY A 57 -4.54 15.50 -15.68
C GLY A 57 -3.81 16.38 -14.65
N THR A 58 -4.31 16.45 -13.42
CA THR A 58 -3.77 17.30 -12.35
C THR A 58 -3.30 16.43 -11.19
N ALA A 59 -2.09 16.71 -10.66
CA ALA A 59 -1.55 16.01 -9.50
C ALA A 59 -2.26 16.44 -8.21
N ASP A 60 -2.20 15.61 -7.18
CA ASP A 60 -2.71 15.91 -5.83
C ASP A 60 -1.73 15.43 -4.76
N LYS A 61 -2.09 15.61 -3.49
CA LYS A 61 -1.36 15.10 -2.34
C LYS A 61 -2.32 14.50 -1.33
N LEU A 62 -1.99 13.34 -0.78
CA LEU A 62 -2.62 12.85 0.45
C LEU A 62 -2.04 13.64 1.62
N THR A 63 -2.88 14.36 2.38
CA THR A 63 -2.44 15.32 3.41
C THR A 63 -2.79 14.87 4.83
N SER A 64 -3.87 14.14 5.00
CA SER A 64 -4.22 13.54 6.29
C SER A 64 -5.17 12.36 6.10
N VAL A 65 -5.33 11.60 7.18
CA VAL A 65 -6.23 10.45 7.24
C VAL A 65 -6.96 10.46 8.58
N THR A 66 -8.24 10.11 8.57
CA THR A 66 -9.06 9.93 9.77
C THR A 66 -9.70 8.55 9.78
N SER A 67 -9.99 8.02 10.97
CA SER A 67 -10.64 6.72 11.11
C SER A 67 -11.40 6.59 12.43
N ASP A 68 -12.36 5.68 12.47
CA ASP A 68 -13.04 5.29 13.70
C ASP A 68 -12.19 4.35 14.58
N LEU A 69 -11.10 3.80 14.04
CA LEU A 69 -10.22 2.87 14.75
C LEU A 69 -9.27 3.57 15.73
N SER A 70 -8.81 4.78 15.40
CA SER A 70 -7.92 5.59 16.23
C SER A 70 -8.11 7.09 15.95
N ASP A 71 -7.88 7.92 16.96
CA ASP A 71 -7.82 9.38 16.84
C ASP A 71 -6.46 9.87 16.28
N ASP A 72 -5.44 9.01 16.25
CA ASP A 72 -4.09 9.31 15.77
C ASP A 72 -3.73 8.40 14.59
N VAL A 73 -3.88 8.95 13.38
CA VAL A 73 -3.54 8.30 12.12
C VAL A 73 -2.54 9.15 11.36
N THR A 74 -1.37 8.58 11.10
CA THR A 74 -0.23 9.26 10.48
C THR A 74 0.16 8.61 9.15
N ILE A 75 0.82 9.39 8.29
CA ILE A 75 1.32 8.93 7.00
C ILE A 75 2.82 8.70 7.14
N HIS A 76 3.30 7.51 6.84
CA HIS A 76 4.70 7.13 6.98
C HIS A 76 5.32 6.74 5.63
N THR A 77 6.60 7.04 5.46
CA THR A 77 7.47 6.49 4.40
C THR A 77 8.51 5.59 5.03
N THR A 78 8.89 4.50 4.36
CA THR A 78 10.06 3.72 4.75
C THR A 78 11.26 4.11 3.91
N LYS A 79 12.35 4.55 4.57
CA LYS A 79 13.64 4.86 3.94
C LYS A 79 14.75 4.18 4.73
N ASN A 80 15.64 3.45 4.06
CA ASN A 80 16.76 2.75 4.71
C ASN A 80 16.33 1.90 5.93
N ASN A 81 15.22 1.15 5.80
CA ASN A 81 14.60 0.34 6.85
C ASN A 81 14.11 1.13 8.09
N LYS A 82 14.00 2.46 7.99
CA LYS A 82 13.41 3.31 9.02
C LYS A 82 12.07 3.86 8.54
N MET A 83 11.08 3.82 9.41
CA MET A 83 9.79 4.45 9.19
C MET A 83 9.87 5.91 9.65
N GLU A 84 9.52 6.81 8.76
CA GLU A 84 9.52 8.26 9.01
C GLU A 84 8.12 8.80 8.75
N GLN A 85 7.56 9.51 9.73
CA GLN A 85 6.32 10.23 9.54
C GLN A 85 6.53 11.38 8.56
N VAL A 86 5.61 11.53 7.61
CA VAL A 86 5.57 12.62 6.64
C VAL A 86 4.25 13.37 6.76
N LYS A 87 4.27 14.65 6.39
CA LYS A 87 3.06 15.49 6.39
C LYS A 87 2.13 15.20 5.22
N SER A 88 2.67 14.69 4.11
CA SER A 88 1.90 14.39 2.92
C SER A 88 2.67 13.47 1.98
N LEU A 89 1.95 12.82 1.06
CA LEU A 89 2.52 12.06 -0.05
C LEU A 89 1.94 12.51 -1.39
N ASP A 90 2.78 12.55 -2.41
CA ASP A 90 2.39 13.01 -3.75
C ASP A 90 1.61 11.95 -4.52
N ILE A 91 0.61 12.40 -5.27
CA ILE A 91 -0.19 11.60 -6.19
C ILE A 91 -0.06 12.23 -7.59
N PRO A 92 0.84 11.74 -8.44
CA PRO A 92 1.07 12.33 -9.75
C PRO A 92 -0.19 12.31 -10.63
N ALA A 93 -0.31 13.27 -11.56
CA ALA A 93 -1.29 13.22 -12.64
C ALA A 93 -1.06 11.97 -13.50
N ASN A 94 -2.14 11.32 -13.95
CA ASN A 94 -2.08 10.07 -14.71
C ASN A 94 -1.17 9.01 -14.06
N GLY A 95 -1.17 8.95 -12.74
CA GLY A 95 -0.23 8.17 -11.94
C GLY A 95 -0.87 7.54 -10.73
N LYS A 96 -0.05 7.02 -9.81
CA LYS A 96 -0.53 6.39 -8.59
C LYS A 96 0.39 6.63 -7.40
N LEU A 97 -0.21 6.66 -6.22
CA LEU A 97 0.47 6.52 -4.94
C LEU A 97 0.22 5.11 -4.40
N GLU A 98 1.29 4.35 -4.20
CA GLU A 98 1.21 3.03 -3.58
C GLU A 98 1.56 3.11 -2.10
N LEU A 99 0.64 2.64 -1.27
CA LEU A 99 0.85 2.39 0.15
C LEU A 99 0.99 0.87 0.35
N ALA A 100 2.23 0.39 0.51
CA ALA A 100 2.57 -1.03 0.53
C ALA A 100 3.62 -1.36 1.59
N ARG A 101 3.72 -2.65 1.96
CA ARG A 101 4.70 -3.13 2.94
C ARG A 101 6.12 -2.79 2.49
N GLY A 102 6.92 -2.22 3.39
CA GLY A 102 8.30 -1.80 3.10
C GLY A 102 8.41 -0.46 2.35
N GLY A 103 7.30 0.18 1.99
CA GLY A 103 7.26 1.50 1.37
C GLY A 103 6.41 2.48 2.18
N ASN A 104 5.60 3.28 1.49
CA ASN A 104 4.67 4.19 2.14
C ASN A 104 3.53 3.41 2.80
N HIS A 105 3.01 3.89 3.94
CA HIS A 105 1.90 3.24 4.62
C HIS A 105 1.19 4.21 5.56
N LEU A 106 -0.04 3.86 5.93
CA LEU A 106 -0.77 4.53 7.00
C LEU A 106 -0.47 3.84 8.32
N MET A 107 -0.23 4.62 9.36
CA MET A 107 0.01 4.12 10.70
C MET A 107 -1.06 4.63 11.66
N PHE A 108 -1.65 3.73 12.42
CA PHE A 108 -2.65 4.02 13.44
C PHE A 108 -1.99 3.82 14.79
N MET A 109 -1.97 4.84 15.64
CA MET A 109 -1.41 4.80 16.99
C MET A 109 -2.54 4.66 18.01
N GLY A 110 -2.37 3.87 19.08
CA GLY A 110 -3.36 3.80 20.18
C GLY A 110 -4.77 3.41 19.71
N LEU A 111 -4.92 2.18 19.19
CA LEU A 111 -6.19 1.71 18.65
C LEU A 111 -7.26 1.64 19.75
N LYS A 112 -8.46 2.16 19.45
CA LYS A 112 -9.62 2.09 20.35
C LYS A 112 -10.12 0.66 20.57
N ARG A 113 -9.81 -0.23 19.63
CA ARG A 113 -10.13 -1.66 19.64
C ARG A 113 -9.11 -2.42 18.80
N LYS A 114 -8.97 -3.73 19.05
CA LYS A 114 -8.18 -4.62 18.19
C LYS A 114 -9.07 -5.10 17.04
N PRO A 115 -8.85 -4.66 15.79
CA PRO A 115 -9.60 -5.18 14.66
C PRO A 115 -9.20 -6.64 14.40
N ALA A 116 -10.18 -7.49 14.11
CA ALA A 116 -9.97 -8.91 13.82
C ALA A 116 -10.18 -9.21 12.34
N GLU A 117 -9.54 -10.24 11.82
CA GLU A 117 -9.70 -10.71 10.44
C GLU A 117 -11.18 -10.88 10.07
N GLY A 118 -11.52 -10.46 8.85
CA GLY A 118 -12.89 -10.46 8.34
C GLY A 118 -13.70 -9.22 8.72
N GLN A 119 -13.25 -8.41 9.68
CA GLN A 119 -13.81 -7.10 9.96
C GLN A 119 -13.39 -6.07 8.92
N LYS A 120 -14.01 -4.88 8.98
CA LYS A 120 -13.66 -3.70 8.19
C LYS A 120 -13.41 -2.51 9.10
N VAL A 121 -12.50 -1.65 8.67
CA VAL A 121 -12.17 -0.39 9.32
C VAL A 121 -12.49 0.73 8.35
N SER A 122 -13.23 1.74 8.81
CA SER A 122 -13.55 2.90 7.99
C SER A 122 -12.40 3.89 8.04
N VAL A 123 -11.85 4.22 6.89
CA VAL A 123 -10.77 5.20 6.74
C VAL A 123 -11.23 6.30 5.80
N GLU A 124 -10.99 7.56 6.14
CA GLU A 124 -11.26 8.69 5.28
C GLU A 124 -9.95 9.38 4.92
N LEU A 125 -9.66 9.43 3.63
CA LEU A 125 -8.46 10.02 3.05
C LEU A 125 -8.75 11.47 2.66
N HIS A 126 -7.92 12.40 3.14
CA HIS A 126 -8.04 13.82 2.83
C HIS A 126 -6.92 14.24 1.90
N PHE A 127 -7.28 15.02 0.88
CA PHE A 127 -6.38 15.46 -0.17
C PHE A 127 -6.21 16.97 -0.17
N ALA A 128 -5.19 17.47 -0.87
CA ALA A 128 -4.96 18.91 -0.94
C ALA A 128 -6.03 19.63 -1.79
N THR A 129 -6.53 18.98 -2.83
CA THR A 129 -7.52 19.57 -3.75
C THR A 129 -8.75 18.71 -3.99
N ALA A 130 -8.59 17.39 -4.12
CA ALA A 130 -9.71 16.47 -4.30
C ALA A 130 -10.57 16.36 -3.04
N LYS A 131 -11.82 15.94 -3.24
CA LYS A 131 -12.73 15.63 -2.14
C LYS A 131 -12.22 14.43 -1.34
N ALA A 132 -12.53 14.42 -0.05
CA ALA A 132 -12.21 13.30 0.80
C ALA A 132 -12.85 11.99 0.28
N ILE A 133 -12.12 10.89 0.40
CA ILE A 133 -12.58 9.57 -0.03
C ILE A 133 -12.66 8.66 1.18
N LYS A 134 -13.86 8.13 1.43
CA LYS A 134 -14.09 7.10 2.43
C LYS A 134 -13.82 5.70 1.85
N VAL A 135 -13.02 4.92 2.56
CA VAL A 135 -12.55 3.59 2.17
C VAL A 135 -12.86 2.61 3.29
N GLU A 136 -13.57 1.53 2.96
CA GLU A 136 -13.77 0.40 3.86
C GLU A 136 -12.59 -0.57 3.72
N VAL A 137 -11.68 -0.53 4.70
CA VAL A 137 -10.43 -1.31 4.67
C VAL A 137 -10.67 -2.68 5.32
N PRO A 138 -10.64 -3.79 4.55
CA PRO A 138 -10.80 -5.12 5.11
C PRO A 138 -9.58 -5.52 5.95
N VAL A 139 -9.86 -6.09 7.12
CA VAL A 139 -8.84 -6.67 7.99
C VAL A 139 -8.51 -8.06 7.47
N ARG A 140 -7.23 -8.31 7.21
CA ARG A 140 -6.71 -9.58 6.68
C ARG A 140 -5.80 -10.26 7.70
N ALA A 141 -5.55 -11.55 7.52
CA ALA A 141 -4.53 -12.27 8.28
C ALA A 141 -3.21 -11.49 8.31
N ALA A 142 -2.45 -11.56 9.42
CA ALA A 142 -1.18 -10.84 9.55
C ALA A 142 -0.15 -11.21 8.46
N THR A 143 -0.24 -12.44 7.95
CA THR A 143 0.57 -13.04 6.89
C THR A 143 0.04 -12.78 5.48
N TYR A 144 -1.04 -12.00 5.33
CA TYR A 144 -1.62 -11.72 4.02
C TYR A 144 -0.64 -10.99 3.11
N VAL A 145 -0.51 -11.52 1.89
CA VAL A 145 0.24 -10.92 0.77
C VAL A 145 -0.75 -10.70 -0.38
N PRO A 146 -0.92 -9.46 -0.87
CA PRO A 146 -1.78 -9.18 -2.02
C PRO A 146 -1.28 -9.89 -3.28
N LYS A 147 -2.20 -10.48 -4.05
CA LYS A 147 -1.86 -10.96 -5.41
C LYS A 147 -1.52 -9.74 -6.28
N GLY A 148 -0.29 -9.69 -6.80
CA GLY A 148 0.21 -8.58 -7.61
C GLY A 148 1.15 -7.60 -6.89
N SER A 149 1.38 -7.74 -5.58
CA SER A 149 2.44 -7.00 -4.89
C SER A 149 3.80 -7.71 -5.10
N GLY A 150 4.28 -7.69 -6.34
CA GLY A 150 5.61 -8.15 -6.69
C GLY A 150 6.67 -7.16 -6.20
N SER A 151 6.98 -7.18 -4.91
CA SER A 151 8.30 -6.78 -4.44
C SER A 151 9.11 -8.07 -4.36
N GLU A 152 9.89 -8.35 -5.40
CA GLU A 152 10.93 -9.38 -5.36
C GLU A 152 11.96 -8.97 -4.31
N GLY A 153 11.75 -9.45 -3.08
CA GLY A 153 12.59 -9.19 -1.93
C GLY A 153 12.71 -10.43 -1.05
N GLY A 154 13.64 -11.31 -1.42
CA GLY A 154 14.43 -12.21 -0.57
C GLY A 154 13.73 -13.00 0.55
N GLY A 155 13.67 -14.33 0.38
CA GLY A 155 13.31 -15.23 1.48
C GLY A 155 13.28 -16.71 1.11
N SER A 156 14.35 -17.25 0.52
CA SER A 156 14.56 -18.70 0.54
C SER A 156 15.00 -19.10 1.95
N HIS A 157 14.05 -19.46 2.80
CA HIS A 157 14.30 -20.33 3.94
C HIS A 157 13.62 -21.66 3.63
N GLY A 158 14.34 -22.51 2.89
CA GLY A 158 14.05 -23.94 2.84
C GLY A 158 14.28 -24.51 4.23
N GLY A 159 13.20 -24.76 4.96
CA GLY A 159 13.22 -25.54 6.18
C GLY A 159 13.22 -27.02 5.80
N ASP A 160 14.40 -27.64 5.81
CA ASP A 160 14.49 -29.09 5.69
C ASP A 160 14.27 -29.72 7.07
N SER A 161 13.02 -30.12 7.27
CA SER A 161 12.55 -30.83 8.44
C SER A 161 13.09 -32.27 8.46
N HIS A 162 13.49 -32.69 9.65
CA HIS A 162 13.75 -34.08 10.04
C HIS A 162 12.60 -35.03 9.67
N GLY A 163 12.92 -36.22 9.17
CA GLY A 163 11.94 -37.29 8.94
C GLY A 163 12.52 -38.63 8.50
N SER A 164 12.87 -39.47 9.47
CA SER A 164 12.80 -40.95 9.54
C SER A 164 13.17 -41.83 8.32
N GLY A 165 14.12 -42.75 8.55
CA GLY A 165 14.41 -43.87 7.65
C GLY A 165 15.11 -45.02 8.38
N SER A 166 14.40 -45.72 9.26
CA SER A 166 14.81 -47.01 9.79
C SER A 166 14.99 -48.03 8.66
N LYS A 167 16.21 -48.55 8.47
CA LYS A 167 16.45 -49.88 7.91
C LYS A 167 17.63 -50.52 8.63
N HIS A 168 17.29 -51.39 9.59
CA HIS A 168 18.17 -52.45 10.05
C HIS A 168 18.12 -53.56 9.00
N ASP A 169 19.24 -53.86 8.37
CA ASP A 169 19.46 -55.13 7.68
C ASP A 169 20.73 -55.76 8.26
N GLY A 170 20.53 -56.85 9.00
CA GLY A 170 21.58 -57.61 9.63
C GLY A 170 22.30 -58.49 8.62
N MET A 171 23.63 -58.46 8.63
CA MET A 171 24.47 -59.50 8.06
C MET A 171 25.44 -60.04 9.12
N LYS A 172 25.67 -61.35 9.01
CA LYS A 172 26.05 -62.31 10.05
C LYS A 172 27.51 -62.25 10.50
N HIS A 173 27.69 -62.78 11.71
CA HIS A 173 28.93 -63.31 12.30
C HIS A 173 29.69 -64.29 11.41
N GLU A 174 31.02 -64.21 11.48
CA GLU A 174 32.08 -65.26 11.50
C GLU A 174 33.42 -64.48 11.47
N GLY A 175 34.47 -64.66 12.28
CA GLY A 175 34.88 -65.69 13.23
C GLY A 175 36.37 -66.01 13.00
N SER A 176 37.30 -65.42 13.78
CA SER A 176 38.70 -65.87 14.07
C SER A 176 39.47 -64.72 14.76
N MET A 177 39.74 -64.74 16.07
CA MET A 177 40.80 -65.48 16.81
C MET A 177 42.23 -64.94 16.60
N ASP A 178 42.90 -64.75 17.76
CA ASP A 178 44.35 -64.62 18.02
C ASP A 178 44.96 -63.23 17.73
N ASP A 179 45.82 -62.59 18.55
CA ASP A 179 46.53 -62.95 19.78
C ASP A 179 47.20 -61.68 20.38
N HIS A 180 47.54 -61.71 21.67
CA HIS A 180 48.67 -61.07 22.42
C HIS A 180 49.44 -59.84 21.82
N ALA A 181 49.93 -58.80 22.54
CA ALA A 181 50.36 -58.66 23.92
C ALA A 181 50.90 -57.21 24.19
N GLN A 182 50.74 -56.76 25.44
CA GLN A 182 51.74 -56.09 26.31
C GLN A 182 52.27 -54.65 26.12
N HIS A 183 52.19 -53.91 27.25
CA HIS A 183 53.20 -53.06 27.95
C HIS A 183 53.88 -51.89 27.22
N HIS A 184 53.74 -50.65 27.69
CA HIS A 184 54.50 -49.94 28.76
C HIS A 184 55.88 -49.38 28.36
N SER A 185 56.11 -48.11 28.78
CA SER A 185 57.38 -47.33 28.82
C SER A 185 57.97 -46.92 27.46
N GLU A 186 58.59 -45.75 27.26
CA GLU A 186 59.45 -44.86 28.05
C GLU A 186 59.13 -43.38 27.71
N LYS A 187 59.11 -42.46 28.68
CA LYS A 187 60.20 -41.55 29.11
C LYS A 187 60.49 -40.39 28.15
#